data_AF-A0A973CIJ6-F1
#
_entry.id   AF-A0A973CIJ6-F1
#
_cell.length_a   1.000
_cell.length_b   1.000
_cell.length_c   1.000
_cell.angle_alpha   90.00
_cell.angle_beta   90.00
_cell.angle_gamma   90.00
#
_symmetry.space_group_name_H-M   'P 1'
#
loop_
_entity.id
_entity.type
_entity.pdbx_description
1 polymer ?
#
loop_
_entity_poly.entity_id
_entity_poly.type
_entity_poly.pdbx_seq_one_letter_code
_entity_poly.pdbx_strand_id
1 'polypeptide(L)'
;MNSIESKLSKQDDTSLWHCVLDELALETKYLSEDGTYKHPIYLTLGCCSHWLRPHQTRWTAAGGFAWPSGYGDEDSSFSRNGLPNLDWESVLLWDDEKWCDVSRISGKNKLMLRVAVPARTMIHDQAAIHTCWNPGTPNSPREKITKFYGFRKKNSEWKCVASNDI
;
A
#
# COMPACT_ATOMS: atom_id res chain seq x y z
N MET A 1 17.93 -9.66 -2.46
CA MET A 1 16.86 -10.08 -1.54
C MET A 1 16.39 -8.82 -0.86
N ASN A 2 15.22 -8.31 -1.23
CA ASN A 2 14.70 -7.03 -0.72
C ASN A 2 14.32 -7.19 0.76
N SER A 3 14.48 -6.17 1.60
CA SER A 3 14.25 -6.28 3.05
C SER A 3 12.85 -6.82 3.43
N ILE A 4 11.87 -6.62 2.54
CA ILE A 4 10.49 -7.12 2.65
C ILE A 4 10.42 -8.65 2.68
N GLU A 5 11.11 -9.35 1.79
CA GLU A 5 11.02 -10.81 1.67
C GLU A 5 11.45 -11.51 2.96
N SER A 6 12.44 -10.95 3.66
CA SER A 6 12.93 -11.47 4.94
C SER A 6 11.91 -11.38 6.08
N LYS A 7 10.88 -10.54 5.94
CA LYS A 7 9.82 -10.31 6.94
C LYS A 7 8.53 -11.07 6.62
N LEU A 8 8.40 -11.63 5.41
CA LEU A 8 7.21 -12.38 5.02
C LEU A 8 7.12 -13.69 5.81
N SER A 9 5.92 -13.99 6.31
CA SER A 9 5.65 -15.30 6.89
C SER A 9 5.40 -16.33 5.79
N LYS A 10 5.39 -17.63 6.15
CA LYS A 10 4.99 -18.71 5.24
C LYS A 10 3.53 -18.62 4.77
N GLN A 11 2.73 -17.76 5.39
CA GLN A 11 1.31 -17.56 5.06
C GLN A 11 1.12 -16.39 4.07
N ASP A 12 2.18 -15.63 3.78
CA ASP A 12 2.11 -14.49 2.88
C ASP A 12 2.62 -14.86 1.48
N ASP A 13 1.83 -14.50 0.47
CA ASP A 13 2.17 -14.80 -0.92
C ASP A 13 3.14 -13.75 -1.46
N THR A 14 4.43 -14.11 -1.56
CA THR A 14 5.49 -13.22 -2.05
C THR A 14 5.16 -12.60 -3.42
N SER A 15 4.46 -13.32 -4.30
CA SER A 15 4.13 -12.81 -5.64
C SER A 15 3.11 -11.67 -5.61
N LEU A 16 2.23 -11.62 -4.61
CA LEU A 16 1.38 -10.46 -4.37
C LEU A 16 2.21 -9.24 -3.99
N TRP A 17 3.20 -9.40 -3.10
CA TRP A 17 4.04 -8.29 -2.63
C TRP A 17 4.88 -7.68 -3.75
N HIS A 18 5.42 -8.51 -4.65
CA HIS A 18 6.07 -8.02 -5.86
C HIS A 18 5.10 -7.27 -6.77
N CYS A 19 3.92 -7.85 -7.03
CA CYS A 19 2.90 -7.20 -7.85
C CYS A 19 2.43 -5.85 -7.28
N VAL A 20 2.32 -5.73 -5.95
CA VAL A 20 2.05 -4.45 -5.28
C VAL A 20 3.19 -3.46 -5.50
N LEU A 21 4.45 -3.86 -5.28
CA LEU A 21 5.60 -2.97 -5.49
C LEU A 21 5.68 -2.46 -6.93
N ASP A 22 5.44 -3.32 -7.91
CA ASP A 22 5.44 -2.97 -9.33
C ASP A 22 4.35 -1.93 -9.64
N GLU A 23 3.13 -2.15 -9.14
CA GLU A 23 2.02 -1.22 -9.32
C GLU A 23 2.32 0.16 -8.68
N LEU A 24 2.91 0.17 -7.48
CA LEU A 24 3.28 1.41 -6.80
C LEU A 24 4.44 2.14 -7.49
N ALA A 25 5.37 1.39 -8.09
CA ALA A 25 6.46 1.98 -8.88
C ALA A 25 5.91 2.65 -10.15
N LEU A 26 4.98 1.99 -10.86
CA LEU A 26 4.29 2.56 -12.03
C LEU A 26 3.53 3.84 -11.67
N GLU A 27 2.75 3.81 -10.58
CA GLU A 27 2.04 5.01 -10.12
C GLU A 27 3.00 6.12 -9.71
N THR A 28 4.04 5.82 -8.93
CA THR A 28 4.98 6.84 -8.45
C THR A 28 5.73 7.48 -9.60
N LYS A 29 6.10 6.69 -10.61
CA LYS A 29 6.66 7.20 -11.86
C LYS A 29 5.69 8.18 -12.52
N TYR A 30 4.46 7.75 -12.80
CA TYR A 30 3.43 8.58 -13.42
C TYR A 30 3.20 9.90 -12.66
N LEU A 31 3.09 9.84 -11.33
CA LEU A 31 2.88 11.03 -10.50
C LEU A 31 4.09 11.98 -10.49
N SER A 32 5.30 11.47 -10.75
CA SER A 32 6.55 12.25 -10.73
C SER A 32 6.95 12.80 -12.10
N GLU A 33 6.27 12.42 -13.19
CA GLU A 33 6.61 12.80 -14.57
C GLU A 33 6.59 14.32 -14.82
N ASP A 34 5.76 15.07 -14.09
CA ASP A 34 5.68 16.52 -14.23
C ASP A 34 6.88 17.28 -13.62
N GLY A 35 7.74 16.59 -12.87
CA GLY A 35 8.96 17.12 -12.26
C GLY A 35 8.72 18.23 -11.22
N THR A 36 7.49 18.42 -10.76
CA THR A 36 7.11 19.53 -9.87
C THR A 36 7.67 19.35 -8.46
N TYR A 37 7.80 18.11 -7.99
CA TYR A 37 8.29 17.79 -6.66
C TYR A 37 9.74 17.30 -6.66
N LYS A 38 10.59 18.03 -5.93
CA LYS A 38 12.05 17.79 -5.89
C LYS A 38 12.54 17.17 -4.58
N HIS A 39 11.64 16.85 -3.65
CA HIS A 39 12.06 16.23 -2.39
C HIS A 39 11.98 14.71 -2.48
N PRO A 40 12.71 13.99 -1.61
CA PRO A 40 12.68 12.53 -1.58
C PRO A 40 11.26 11.98 -1.36
N ILE A 41 10.96 10.91 -2.08
CA ILE A 41 9.73 10.13 -1.95
C ILE A 41 10.09 8.82 -1.26
N TYR A 42 9.45 8.55 -0.12
CA TYR A 42 9.64 7.30 0.61
C TYR A 42 8.36 6.48 0.59
N LEU A 43 8.51 5.17 0.66
CA LEU A 43 7.44 4.19 0.80
C LEU A 43 7.60 3.48 2.15
N THR A 44 6.55 3.53 2.97
CA THR A 44 6.38 2.62 4.11
C THR A 44 5.43 1.51 3.69
N LEU A 45 5.96 0.31 3.44
CA LEU A 45 5.18 -0.86 3.06
C LEU A 45 5.14 -1.85 4.23
N GLY A 46 3.94 -2.24 4.66
CA GLY A 46 3.80 -3.16 5.78
C GLY A 46 2.64 -4.13 5.66
N CYS A 47 2.69 -5.14 6.51
CA CYS A 47 1.69 -6.18 6.62
C CYS A 47 0.62 -5.78 7.64
N CYS A 48 -0.64 -6.09 7.38
CA CYS A 48 -1.75 -5.87 8.29
C CYS A 48 -2.59 -7.15 8.41
N SER A 49 -2.71 -7.70 9.62
CA SER A 49 -3.60 -8.82 9.91
C SER A 49 -5.01 -8.38 10.34
N HIS A 50 -5.22 -7.08 10.54
CA HIS A 50 -6.40 -6.50 11.22
C HIS A 50 -7.27 -5.64 10.28
N TRP A 51 -7.75 -6.23 9.18
CA TRP A 51 -8.64 -5.55 8.23
C TRP A 51 -10.08 -5.48 8.75
N LEU A 52 -10.75 -4.36 8.49
CA LEU A 52 -12.15 -4.20 8.84
C LEU A 52 -13.04 -5.17 8.05
N ARG A 53 -13.70 -6.08 8.78
CA ARG A 53 -14.88 -6.86 8.34
C ARG A 53 -14.81 -7.30 6.86
N PRO A 54 -13.79 -8.08 6.46
CA PRO A 54 -13.61 -8.48 5.07
C PRO A 54 -14.82 -9.22 4.46
N HIS A 55 -15.69 -9.75 5.32
CA HIS A 55 -16.90 -10.47 4.94
C HIS A 55 -18.21 -9.65 5.03
N GLN A 56 -18.21 -8.44 5.63
CA GLN A 56 -19.45 -7.67 5.84
C GLN A 56 -19.50 -6.34 5.07
N THR A 57 -18.35 -5.81 4.63
CA THR A 57 -18.31 -4.52 3.93
C THR A 57 -17.47 -4.66 2.66
N ARG A 58 -18.08 -4.36 1.51
CA ARG A 58 -17.46 -4.54 0.19
C ARG A 58 -17.16 -3.19 -0.44
N TRP A 59 -15.97 -3.06 -1.03
CA TRP A 59 -15.55 -1.84 -1.74
C TRP A 59 -16.03 -1.79 -3.20
N THR A 60 -16.18 -2.93 -3.89
CA THR A 60 -16.68 -2.97 -5.28
C THR A 60 -17.92 -3.87 -5.44
N ALA A 61 -18.96 -3.36 -6.12
CA ALA A 61 -20.23 -4.08 -6.34
C ALA A 61 -20.09 -5.26 -7.32
N ALA A 62 -19.21 -5.15 -8.32
CA ALA A 62 -18.98 -6.16 -9.36
C ALA A 62 -17.69 -6.99 -9.12
N GLY A 63 -17.36 -7.28 -7.86
CA GLY A 63 -16.17 -8.09 -7.58
C GLY A 63 -15.77 -8.30 -6.12
N GLY A 64 -16.32 -7.55 -5.18
CA GLY A 64 -16.33 -7.89 -3.75
C GLY A 64 -14.95 -7.96 -3.08
N PHE A 65 -14.19 -6.88 -3.12
CA PHE A 65 -13.04 -6.69 -2.22
C PHE A 65 -13.51 -6.29 -0.82
N ALA A 66 -12.86 -6.84 0.21
CA ALA A 66 -12.98 -6.36 1.58
C ALA A 66 -12.71 -4.84 1.65
N TRP A 67 -13.48 -4.11 2.44
CA TRP A 67 -13.20 -2.67 2.64
C TRP A 67 -11.83 -2.51 3.33
N PRO A 68 -10.86 -1.85 2.68
CA PRO A 68 -9.48 -1.88 3.14
C PRO A 68 -9.22 -0.82 4.24
N SER A 69 -10.08 -0.68 5.26
CA SER A 69 -9.87 0.27 6.36
C SER A 69 -9.45 -0.39 7.67
N GLY A 70 -8.84 0.39 8.55
CA GLY A 70 -8.34 -0.03 9.86
C GLY A 70 -9.15 0.47 11.06
N TYR A 71 -8.52 0.37 12.23
CA TYR A 71 -9.11 0.71 13.54
C TYR A 71 -8.90 2.17 13.98
N GLY A 72 -8.29 3.04 13.15
CA GLY A 72 -7.95 4.41 13.55
C GLY A 72 -6.74 4.46 14.49
N ASP A 73 -6.10 5.62 14.57
CA ASP A 73 -4.79 5.77 15.25
C ASP A 73 -4.91 6.00 16.77
N GLU A 74 -6.06 6.40 17.32
CA GLU A 74 -6.12 6.89 18.71
C GLU A 74 -7.28 6.37 19.57
N ASP A 75 -8.37 5.88 18.98
CA ASP A 75 -9.47 5.27 19.74
C ASP A 75 -9.90 4.01 19.01
N SER A 76 -9.92 2.88 19.71
CA SER A 76 -10.37 1.55 19.25
C SER A 76 -11.77 1.48 18.58
N SER A 77 -12.40 2.62 18.35
CA SER A 77 -13.58 2.82 17.53
C SER A 77 -13.26 2.82 16.03
N PHE A 78 -13.96 1.96 15.31
CA PHE A 78 -13.91 1.84 13.85
C PHE A 78 -14.09 3.17 13.12
N SER A 79 -13.17 3.48 12.20
CA SER A 79 -13.32 4.60 11.25
C SER A 79 -13.11 4.10 9.82
N ARG A 80 -14.03 4.43 8.91
CA ARG A 80 -13.86 4.14 7.47
C ARG A 80 -12.67 4.88 6.85
N ASN A 81 -12.18 5.91 7.55
CA ASN A 81 -11.02 6.72 7.21
C ASN A 81 -9.80 6.39 8.09
N GLY A 82 -9.91 5.40 8.98
CA GLY A 82 -8.82 4.99 9.86
C GLY A 82 -7.78 4.18 9.10
N LEU A 83 -6.51 4.49 9.33
CA LEU A 83 -5.39 3.77 8.71
C LEU A 83 -5.33 2.33 9.27
N PRO A 84 -5.03 1.32 8.42
CA PRO A 84 -4.76 -0.03 8.90
C PRO A 84 -3.49 -0.07 9.75
N ASN A 85 -3.54 -0.73 10.91
CA ASN A 85 -2.35 -0.95 11.75
C ASN A 85 -1.42 -1.96 11.08
N LEU A 86 -0.13 -1.65 11.05
CA LEU A 86 0.88 -2.53 10.45
C LEU A 86 1.51 -3.40 11.53
N ASP A 87 1.49 -4.72 11.35
CA ASP A 87 2.13 -5.68 12.25
C ASP A 87 3.66 -5.58 12.15
N TRP A 88 4.14 -5.26 10.95
CA TRP A 88 5.51 -4.86 10.66
C TRP A 88 5.54 -3.99 9.41
N GLU A 89 6.59 -3.19 9.25
CA GLU A 89 6.81 -2.34 8.09
C GLU A 89 8.27 -2.34 7.63
N SER A 90 8.48 -1.98 6.37
CA SER A 90 9.77 -1.68 5.75
C SER A 90 9.71 -0.32 5.09
N VAL A 91 10.84 0.38 5.08
CA VAL A 91 10.96 1.70 4.45
C VAL A 91 11.85 1.59 3.22
N LEU A 92 11.33 2.07 2.10
CA LEU A 92 12.03 2.17 0.83
C LEU A 92 12.13 3.64 0.39
N LEU A 93 13.15 3.96 -0.39
CA LEU A 93 13.34 5.25 -1.06
C LEU A 93 13.09 5.07 -2.56
N TRP A 94 12.33 5.99 -3.16
CA TRP A 94 12.23 6.10 -4.62
C TRP A 94 13.51 6.73 -5.17
N ASP A 95 14.25 5.97 -5.96
CA ASP A 95 15.48 6.43 -6.61
C ASP A 95 15.63 5.73 -7.97
N ASP A 96 16.02 6.47 -9.00
CA ASP A 96 16.25 5.93 -10.35
C ASP A 96 15.12 5.00 -10.85
N GLU A 97 13.88 5.48 -10.71
CA GLU A 97 12.64 4.77 -11.08
C GLU A 97 12.42 3.41 -10.40
N LYS A 98 13.03 3.19 -9.23
CA LYS A 98 12.88 1.95 -8.44
C LYS A 98 12.77 2.24 -6.94
N TRP A 99 12.18 1.28 -6.23
CA TRP A 99 12.18 1.27 -4.77
C TRP A 99 13.45 0.62 -4.23
N CYS A 100 14.21 1.36 -3.43
CA CYS A 100 15.47 0.91 -2.83
C CYS A 100 15.36 0.81 -1.31
N ASP A 101 15.91 -0.25 -0.73
CA ASP A 101 15.99 -0.42 0.73
C ASP A 101 16.80 0.72 1.37
N VAL A 102 16.26 1.28 2.46
CA VAL A 102 16.97 2.28 3.28
C VAL A 102 16.86 1.94 4.77
N SER A 103 17.92 2.24 5.52
CA SER A 103 17.95 1.98 6.96
C SER A 103 17.13 2.99 7.78
N ARG A 104 16.93 4.20 7.25
CA ARG A 104 16.16 5.25 7.90
C ARG A 104 15.65 6.28 6.92
N ILE A 105 14.52 6.89 7.27
CA ILE A 105 14.02 8.09 6.61
C ILE A 105 14.90 9.28 6.99
N SER A 106 15.22 10.14 6.03
CA SER A 106 16.00 11.36 6.25
C SER A 106 15.34 12.57 5.58
N GLY A 107 15.66 13.77 6.07
CA GLY A 107 15.15 15.04 5.55
C GLY A 107 13.85 15.52 6.22
N LYS A 108 13.71 16.85 6.29
CA LYS A 108 12.51 17.52 6.82
C LYS A 108 11.36 17.50 5.82
N ASN A 109 11.64 17.86 4.56
CA ASN A 109 10.67 17.84 3.47
C ASN A 109 10.79 16.53 2.71
N LYS A 110 9.70 15.77 2.66
CA LYS A 110 9.61 14.47 2.01
C LYS A 110 8.14 14.13 1.77
N LEU A 111 7.90 13.27 0.80
CA LEU A 111 6.62 12.56 0.70
C LEU A 111 6.76 11.16 1.27
N MET A 112 5.70 10.72 1.91
CA MET A 112 5.56 9.38 2.45
C MET A 112 4.33 8.75 1.81
N LEU A 113 4.54 7.66 1.08
CA LEU A 113 3.49 6.74 0.67
C LEU A 113 3.42 5.62 1.71
N ARG A 114 2.33 5.56 2.49
CA ARG A 114 2.10 4.49 3.44
C ARG A 114 1.18 3.44 2.81
N VAL A 115 1.57 2.17 2.88
CA VAL A 115 0.85 1.05 2.27
C VAL A 115 0.66 -0.09 3.25
N ALA A 116 -0.57 -0.57 3.34
CA ALA A 116 -0.94 -1.74 4.11
C ALA A 116 -1.35 -2.88 3.18
N VAL A 117 -0.66 -4.02 3.30
CA VAL A 117 -0.91 -5.26 2.56
C VAL A 117 -1.51 -6.30 3.50
N PRO A 118 -2.55 -7.06 3.12
CA PRO A 118 -3.13 -8.06 3.99
C PRO A 118 -2.18 -9.21 4.28
N ALA A 119 -2.21 -9.66 5.53
CA ALA A 119 -1.56 -10.90 5.95
C ALA A 119 -2.30 -12.13 5.40
N ARG A 120 -1.64 -13.29 5.43
CA ARG A 120 -2.23 -14.62 5.14
C ARG A 120 -2.74 -14.77 3.70
N THR A 121 -2.10 -14.08 2.76
CA THR A 121 -2.54 -14.02 1.35
C THR A 121 -2.35 -15.32 0.58
N MET A 122 -1.60 -16.30 1.09
CA MET A 122 -1.43 -17.61 0.45
C MET A 122 -2.73 -18.39 0.25
N ILE A 123 -3.74 -18.17 1.11
CA ILE A 123 -5.03 -18.87 1.06
C ILE A 123 -6.13 -18.05 0.37
N HIS A 124 -5.77 -16.92 -0.25
CA HIS A 124 -6.72 -15.98 -0.83
C HIS A 124 -6.42 -15.74 -2.31
N ASP A 125 -7.48 -15.67 -3.13
CA ASP A 125 -7.39 -15.31 -4.55
C ASP A 125 -7.72 -13.83 -4.80
N GLN A 126 -7.91 -13.05 -3.74
CA GLN A 126 -8.16 -11.62 -3.82
C GLN A 126 -7.59 -10.90 -2.60
N ALA A 127 -7.09 -9.68 -2.82
CA ALA A 127 -6.53 -8.83 -1.78
C ALA A 127 -6.94 -7.36 -2.03
N ALA A 128 -7.25 -6.64 -0.97
CA ALA A 128 -7.47 -5.21 -1.00
C ALA A 128 -6.29 -4.53 -0.29
N ILE A 129 -5.69 -3.54 -0.94
CA ILE A 129 -4.53 -2.80 -0.44
C ILE A 129 -4.96 -1.38 -0.17
N HIS A 130 -4.55 -0.85 0.98
CA HIS A 130 -4.77 0.55 1.34
C HIS A 130 -3.48 1.33 1.15
N THR A 131 -3.55 2.46 0.46
CA THR A 131 -2.43 3.40 0.34
C THR A 131 -2.86 4.79 0.80
N CYS A 132 -1.91 5.54 1.33
CA CYS A 132 -2.12 6.93 1.72
C CYS A 132 -0.83 7.72 1.50
N TRP A 133 -0.94 8.79 0.74
CA TRP A 133 0.11 9.77 0.57
C TRP A 133 0.06 10.82 1.69
N ASN A 134 1.23 11.24 2.17
CA ASN A 134 1.37 12.29 3.19
C ASN A 134 2.64 13.13 2.96
N PRO A 135 2.57 14.47 2.98
CA PRO A 135 1.37 15.32 3.04
C PRO A 135 0.51 15.31 1.77
N GLY A 136 1.01 14.77 0.67
CA GLY A 136 0.28 14.58 -0.58
C GLY A 136 1.10 13.81 -1.61
N THR A 137 0.71 13.88 -2.88
CA THR A 137 1.41 13.20 -3.98
C THR A 137 2.50 14.09 -4.60
N PRO A 138 3.40 13.54 -5.43
CA PRO A 138 4.39 14.35 -6.14
C PRO A 138 3.77 15.49 -6.96
N ASN A 139 2.70 15.24 -7.71
CA ASN A 139 2.01 16.27 -8.48
C ASN A 139 1.06 17.17 -7.66
N SER A 140 0.62 16.74 -6.47
CA SER A 140 -0.21 17.51 -5.54
C SER A 140 0.31 17.43 -4.09
N PRO A 141 1.46 18.07 -3.76
CA PRO A 141 2.18 17.83 -2.49
C PRO A 141 1.46 18.27 -1.20
N ARG A 142 0.31 18.93 -1.32
CA ARG A 142 -0.49 19.44 -0.19
C ARG A 142 -1.87 18.80 -0.10
N GLU A 143 -2.16 17.85 -0.97
CA GLU A 143 -3.44 17.16 -1.02
C GLU A 143 -3.22 15.71 -0.60
N LYS A 144 -3.68 15.38 0.61
CA LYS A 144 -3.62 14.02 1.14
C LYS A 144 -4.55 13.15 0.30
N ILE A 145 -3.99 12.15 -0.38
CA ILE A 145 -4.75 11.21 -1.19
C ILE A 145 -4.72 9.84 -0.54
N THR A 146 -5.89 9.25 -0.34
CA THR A 146 -6.05 7.85 0.03
C THR A 146 -6.50 7.09 -1.21
N LYS A 147 -5.85 5.96 -1.49
CA LYS A 147 -6.19 5.14 -2.64
C LYS A 147 -6.24 3.68 -2.27
N PHE A 148 -7.21 2.98 -2.84
CA PHE A 148 -7.38 1.56 -2.65
C PHE A 148 -7.07 0.82 -3.93
N TYR A 149 -6.44 -0.35 -3.80
CA TYR A 149 -6.19 -1.26 -4.91
C TYR A 149 -6.79 -2.62 -4.63
N GLY A 150 -7.35 -3.24 -5.66
CA GLY A 150 -7.93 -4.57 -5.63
C GLY A 150 -7.12 -5.50 -6.51
N PHE A 151 -6.48 -6.49 -5.92
CA PHE A 151 -5.68 -7.50 -6.60
C PHE A 151 -6.43 -8.82 -6.66
N ARG A 152 -6.33 -9.51 -7.79
CA ARG A 152 -6.85 -10.88 -7.95
C ARG A 152 -5.78 -11.82 -8.43
N LYS A 153 -5.82 -13.04 -7.90
CA LYS A 153 -5.00 -14.17 -8.33
C LYS A 153 -5.75 -14.97 -9.39
N LYS A 154 -5.15 -15.17 -10.57
CA LYS A 154 -5.64 -16.08 -11.62
C LYS A 154 -4.46 -16.85 -12.18
N ASN A 155 -4.59 -18.16 -12.32
CA ASN A 155 -3.50 -19.03 -12.81
C ASN A 155 -2.18 -18.83 -12.04
N SER A 156 -2.27 -18.65 -10.72
CA SER A 156 -1.14 -18.35 -9.83
C SER A 156 -0.45 -17.00 -10.03
N GLU A 157 -0.99 -16.11 -10.87
CA GLU A 157 -0.50 -14.75 -11.06
C GLU A 157 -1.43 -13.74 -10.38
N TRP A 158 -0.86 -12.82 -9.62
CA TRP A 158 -1.58 -11.65 -9.11
C TRP A 158 -1.61 -10.52 -10.12
N LYS A 159 -2.75 -9.83 -10.21
CA LYS A 159 -2.90 -8.61 -11.03
C LYS A 159 -3.75 -7.59 -10.30
N CYS A 160 -3.38 -6.32 -10.38
CA CYS A 160 -4.25 -5.22 -10.03
C CYS A 160 -5.43 -5.17 -11.03
N VAL A 161 -6.66 -5.19 -10.52
CA VAL A 161 -7.89 -5.19 -11.35
C VAL A 161 -8.90 -4.12 -10.94
N ALA A 162 -8.60 -3.37 -9.89
CA ALA A 162 -9.40 -2.25 -9.43
C ALA A 162 -8.51 -1.24 -8.71
N SER A 163 -8.77 0.05 -8.92
CA SER A 163 -8.17 1.14 -8.17
C SER A 163 -9.20 2.24 -7.97
N ASN A 164 -9.21 2.91 -6.82
CA ASN A 164 -10.08 4.06 -6.58
C ASN A 164 -9.44 5.01 -5.57
N ASP A 165 -9.52 6.30 -5.87
CA ASP A 165 -9.11 7.38 -4.99
C ASP A 165 -10.32 7.78 -4.11
N ILE A 166 -10.09 8.12 -2.85
CA ILE A 166 -11.13 8.50 -1.87
C ILE A 166 -10.78 9.84 -1.22
#